data_AF-A0A658ZRY0-F1
#
_entry.id   AF-A0A658ZRY0-F1
#
_cell.length_a   1.000
_cell.length_b   1.000
_cell.length_c   1.000
_cell.angle_alpha   90.00
_cell.angle_beta   90.00
_cell.angle_gamma   90.00
#
_symmetry.space_group_name_H-M   'P 1'
#
loop_
_entity.id
_entity.type
_entity.pdbx_description
1 polymer ?
#
loop_
_entity_poly.entity_id
_entity_poly.type
_entity_poly.pdbx_seq_one_letter_code
_entity_poly.pdbx_strand_id
1 'polypeptide(L)'
;MYMTGAAQSWGDVNNIRQAMKSAKIPGNFRNLFMHSPSGKKDGIQIIPLSEIAAKDEFLNIKNVSRDDMMAAHRVPPQMMGIMPNNVGGFGDVEKASSVFVRNELVPLQKRLKELNEWLGEDVISFESYTSC
;
A
#
# COMPACT_ATOMS: atom_id res chain seq x y z
N MET A 1 -22.02 -14.51 -8.51
CA MET A 1 -22.71 -15.10 -9.66
C MET A 1 -24.20 -15.05 -9.38
N TYR A 2 -24.96 -14.36 -10.24
CA TYR A 2 -26.42 -14.33 -10.20
C TYR A 2 -26.92 -14.93 -11.52
N MET A 3 -27.92 -15.81 -11.48
CA MET A 3 -28.39 -16.56 -12.65
C MET A 3 -29.86 -16.25 -12.87
N THR A 4 -30.20 -15.69 -14.02
CA THR A 4 -31.57 -15.31 -14.39
C THR A 4 -32.00 -16.08 -15.63
N GLY A 5 -32.69 -17.19 -15.41
CA GLY A 5 -33.32 -18.00 -16.45
C GLY A 5 -34.25 -19.04 -15.84
N ALA A 6 -35.48 -19.13 -16.35
CA ALA A 6 -36.51 -20.04 -15.88
C ALA A 6 -36.13 -21.51 -16.17
N ALA A 7 -36.38 -22.37 -15.19
CA ALA A 7 -36.14 -23.81 -15.15
C ALA A 7 -34.69 -24.25 -14.85
N GLN A 8 -34.29 -24.20 -13.59
CA GLN A 8 -33.30 -25.15 -13.05
C GLN A 8 -33.75 -25.66 -11.67
N SER A 9 -33.61 -26.97 -11.46
CA SER A 9 -33.93 -27.61 -10.18
C SER A 9 -33.09 -26.99 -9.07
N TRP A 10 -33.69 -26.77 -7.91
CA TRP A 10 -32.98 -26.27 -6.71
C TRP A 10 -31.74 -27.13 -6.37
N GLY A 11 -31.73 -28.41 -6.75
CA GLY A 11 -30.59 -29.31 -6.60
C GLY A 11 -29.36 -28.87 -7.42
N ASP A 12 -29.55 -28.44 -8.66
CA ASP A 12 -28.46 -28.04 -9.56
C ASP A 12 -27.81 -26.73 -9.09
N VAL A 13 -28.63 -25.80 -8.61
CA VAL A 13 -28.17 -24.54 -8.01
C VAL A 13 -27.32 -24.82 -6.77
N ASN A 14 -27.71 -25.80 -5.95
CA ASN A 14 -26.95 -26.15 -4.75
C ASN A 14 -25.63 -26.85 -5.09
N ASN A 15 -25.62 -27.72 -6.11
CA ASN A 15 -24.42 -28.40 -6.59
C ASN A 15 -23.41 -27.41 -7.18
N ILE A 16 -23.86 -26.44 -7.99
CA ILE A 16 -23.00 -25.37 -8.52
C ILE A 16 -22.46 -24.51 -7.38
N ARG A 17 -23.30 -24.15 -6.40
CA ARG A 17 -22.87 -23.38 -5.22
C ARG A 17 -21.82 -24.12 -4.41
N GLN A 18 -21.95 -25.43 -4.24
CA GLN A 18 -21.01 -26.26 -3.51
C GLN A 18 -19.68 -26.40 -4.27
N ALA A 19 -19.73 -26.68 -5.58
CA ALA A 19 -18.55 -26.72 -6.45
C ALA A 19 -17.77 -25.40 -6.44
N MET A 20 -18.47 -24.27 -6.48
CA MET A 20 -17.88 -22.93 -6.41
C MET A 20 -17.27 -22.62 -5.03
N LYS A 21 -17.88 -23.08 -3.93
CA LYS A 21 -17.30 -22.97 -2.59
C LYS A 21 -16.03 -23.80 -2.44
N SER A 22 -15.96 -24.99 -3.04
CA SER A 22 -14.74 -25.80 -3.07
C SER A 22 -13.67 -25.27 -4.03
N ALA A 23 -14.06 -24.50 -5.05
CA ALA A 23 -13.15 -23.91 -6.03
C ALA A 23 -12.52 -22.57 -5.59
N LYS A 24 -12.76 -22.12 -4.35
CA LYS A 24 -12.25 -20.85 -3.79
C LYS A 24 -10.71 -20.80 -3.64
N ILE A 25 -10.00 -21.87 -4.01
CA ILE A 25 -8.54 -21.93 -4.07
C ILE A 25 -8.10 -21.36 -5.45
N PRO A 26 -7.15 -20.39 -5.49
CA PRO A 26 -6.68 -19.80 -6.73
C PRO A 26 -6.17 -20.88 -7.69
N GLY A 27 -6.85 -21.09 -8.82
CA GLY A 27 -6.46 -22.08 -9.84
C GLY A 27 -7.57 -23.03 -10.27
N ASN A 28 -8.63 -23.24 -9.48
CA ASN A 28 -9.66 -24.24 -9.78
C ASN A 28 -10.84 -23.72 -10.64
N PHE A 29 -10.89 -22.41 -10.92
CA PHE A 29 -11.94 -21.80 -11.77
C PHE A 29 -11.78 -22.09 -13.27
N ARG A 30 -10.64 -22.63 -13.71
CA ARG A 30 -10.39 -22.95 -15.12
C ARG A 30 -11.16 -24.18 -15.61
N ASN A 31 -11.63 -25.05 -14.72
CA ASN A 31 -12.20 -26.35 -15.06
C ASN A 31 -13.73 -26.45 -14.83
N LEU A 32 -14.45 -25.33 -14.78
CA LEU A 32 -15.91 -25.37 -14.66
C LEU A 32 -16.58 -25.47 -16.04
N PHE A 33 -17.00 -26.68 -16.41
CA PHE A 33 -17.80 -26.92 -17.61
C PHE A 33 -19.28 -27.02 -17.25
N MET A 34 -20.10 -26.10 -17.77
CA MET A 34 -21.56 -26.10 -17.54
C MET A 34 -22.31 -26.30 -18.87
N HIS A 35 -23.03 -27.42 -19.00
CA HIS A 35 -23.83 -27.72 -20.17
C HIS A 35 -25.29 -27.27 -19.94
N SER A 36 -25.76 -26.31 -20.74
CA SER A 36 -27.16 -25.84 -20.70
C SER A 36 -27.91 -26.31 -21.95
N PRO A 37 -28.64 -27.44 -21.90
CA PRO A 37 -29.44 -27.88 -23.03
C PRO A 37 -30.55 -26.84 -23.27
N SER A 38 -30.57 -26.22 -24.45
CA SER A 38 -31.49 -25.13 -24.85
C SER A 38 -31.17 -23.71 -24.37
N GLY A 39 -29.95 -23.42 -23.89
CA GLY A 39 -29.58 -22.07 -23.44
C GLY A 39 -29.42 -21.06 -24.59
N LYS A 40 -30.20 -19.98 -24.59
CA LYS A 40 -29.87 -18.78 -25.39
C LYS A 40 -28.51 -18.23 -24.94
N LYS A 41 -27.77 -17.60 -25.86
CA LYS A 41 -26.40 -17.08 -25.65
C LYS A 41 -26.25 -16.17 -24.40
N ASP A 42 -27.35 -15.58 -23.92
CA ASP A 42 -27.42 -14.71 -22.74
C ASP A 42 -27.87 -15.39 -21.43
N GLY A 43 -28.16 -16.70 -21.43
CA GLY A 43 -28.73 -17.39 -20.26
C GLY A 43 -27.79 -17.54 -19.06
N ILE A 44 -26.48 -17.43 -19.29
CA ILE A 44 -25.45 -17.55 -18.24
C ILE A 44 -24.45 -16.40 -18.43
N GLN A 45 -24.59 -15.35 -17.61
CA GLN A 45 -23.61 -14.27 -17.54
C GLN A 45 -22.76 -14.41 -16.29
N ILE A 46 -21.46 -14.61 -16.48
CA ILE A 46 -20.48 -14.53 -15.39
C ILE A 46 -20.18 -13.04 -15.21
N ILE A 47 -20.84 -12.41 -14.23
CA ILE A 47 -20.47 -11.07 -13.78
C ILE A 47 -19.29 -11.23 -12.81
N PRO A 48 -18.07 -10.80 -13.17
CA PRO A 48 -16.95 -10.81 -12.24
C PRO A 48 -17.27 -9.83 -11.10
N LEU A 49 -17.39 -10.35 -9.88
CA LEU A 49 -17.49 -9.51 -8.69
C LEU A 49 -16.07 -9.07 -8.29
N SER A 50 -15.73 -7.85 -8.70
CA SER A 50 -14.86 -6.96 -7.92
C SER A 50 -13.37 -7.28 -7.78
N GLU A 51 -12.74 -7.98 -8.73
CA GLU A 51 -11.26 -8.06 -8.77
C GLU A 51 -10.57 -6.88 -9.49
N ILE A 52 -11.34 -6.00 -10.14
CA ILE A 52 -10.79 -4.94 -11.02
C ILE A 52 -10.67 -3.58 -10.31
N ALA A 53 -11.50 -3.27 -9.30
CA ALA A 53 -11.45 -1.98 -8.62
C ALA A 53 -10.39 -1.88 -7.50
N ALA A 54 -10.06 -3.00 -6.85
CA ALA A 54 -9.18 -2.98 -5.69
C ALA A 54 -7.69 -2.78 -6.04
N LYS A 55 -7.26 -3.22 -7.24
CA LYS A 55 -5.84 -3.11 -7.64
C LYS A 55 -5.35 -1.67 -7.70
N ASP A 56 -6.19 -0.77 -8.18
CA ASP A 56 -5.85 0.66 -8.28
C ASP A 56 -5.87 1.34 -6.90
N GLU A 57 -6.79 0.94 -6.01
CA GLU A 57 -6.78 1.43 -4.63
C GLU A 57 -5.54 0.99 -3.85
N PHE A 58 -5.02 -0.23 -4.04
CA PHE A 58 -3.82 -0.68 -3.31
C PHE A 58 -2.57 0.15 -3.61
N LEU A 59 -2.37 0.55 -4.87
CA LEU A 59 -1.24 1.42 -5.22
C LEU A 59 -1.42 2.83 -4.66
N ASN A 60 -2.64 3.36 -4.70
CA ASN A 60 -2.96 4.66 -4.12
C ASN A 60 -2.78 4.67 -2.60
N ILE A 61 -3.24 3.63 -1.90
CA ILE A 61 -3.05 3.47 -0.45
C ILE A 61 -1.56 3.46 -0.11
N LYS A 62 -0.73 2.72 -0.85
CA LYS A 62 0.72 2.69 -0.60
C LYS A 62 1.38 4.06 -0.80
N ASN A 63 0.97 4.81 -1.82
CA ASN A 63 1.52 6.15 -2.08
C ASN A 63 1.09 7.13 -0.98
N VAL A 64 -0.18 7.14 -0.59
CA VAL A 64 -0.68 8.00 0.50
C VAL A 64 -0.01 7.64 1.83
N SER A 65 0.07 6.35 2.17
CA SER A 65 0.76 5.92 3.40
C SER A 65 2.24 6.28 3.40
N ARG A 66 2.92 6.21 2.26
CA ARG A 66 4.31 6.70 2.13
C ARG A 66 4.37 8.20 2.43
N ASP A 67 3.52 9.00 1.80
CA ASP A 67 3.50 10.46 1.99
C ASP A 67 3.18 10.86 3.44
N ASP A 68 2.22 10.17 4.08
CA ASP A 68 1.89 10.34 5.49
C ASP A 68 3.08 10.06 6.41
N MET A 69 3.83 8.97 6.14
CA MET A 69 5.01 8.65 6.92
C MET A 69 6.13 9.68 6.76
N MET A 70 6.32 10.21 5.56
CA MET A 70 7.30 11.28 5.31
C MET A 70 6.93 12.56 6.05
N ALA A 71 5.65 12.93 6.03
CA ALA A 71 5.15 14.10 6.74
C ALA A 71 5.31 13.95 8.26
N ALA A 72 5.05 12.76 8.81
CA ALA A 72 5.19 12.48 10.23
C ALA A 72 6.64 12.60 10.72
N HIS A 73 7.60 12.04 9.97
CA HIS A 73 9.01 12.07 10.36
C HIS A 73 9.71 13.38 9.99
N ARG A 74 9.14 14.19 9.09
CA ARG A 74 9.71 15.46 8.61
C ARG A 74 11.13 15.29 8.02
N VAL A 75 11.47 14.07 7.60
CA VAL A 75 12.74 13.73 6.96
C VAL A 75 12.58 13.90 5.44
N PRO A 76 13.54 14.54 4.75
CA PRO A 76 13.55 14.60 3.30
C PRO A 76 13.53 13.20 2.65
N PRO A 77 12.70 12.97 1.61
CA PRO A 77 12.57 11.66 0.94
C PRO A 77 13.88 11.09 0.40
N GLN A 78 14.79 11.97 -0.02
CA GLN A 78 16.13 11.61 -0.51
C GLN A 78 16.94 10.85 0.53
N MET A 79 16.80 11.21 1.81
CA MET A 79 17.54 10.61 2.92
C MET A 79 16.88 9.35 3.46
N MET A 80 15.61 9.10 3.12
CA MET A 80 14.91 7.85 3.42
C MET A 80 15.10 6.77 2.34
N GLY A 81 15.98 7.01 1.36
CA GLY A 81 16.26 6.06 0.28
C GLY A 81 15.09 5.85 -0.67
N ILE A 82 14.13 6.78 -0.70
CA ILE A 82 12.95 6.61 -1.52
C ILE A 82 13.23 7.04 -2.95
N MET A 83 12.85 6.22 -3.93
CA MET A 83 13.05 6.57 -5.34
C MET A 83 12.04 7.63 -5.80
N PRO A 84 12.48 8.60 -6.63
CA PRO A 84 11.60 9.58 -7.22
C PRO A 84 10.71 8.91 -8.26
N ASN A 85 9.40 9.22 -8.22
CA ASN A 85 8.46 8.75 -9.23
C ASN A 85 8.51 9.60 -10.52
N ASN A 86 9.15 10.78 -10.48
CA ASN A 86 9.26 11.71 -11.60
C ASN A 86 10.71 11.86 -12.09
N VAL A 87 10.85 12.11 -13.39
CA VAL A 87 12.14 12.21 -14.12
C VAL A 87 13.04 13.34 -13.61
N GLY A 88 12.50 14.33 -12.90
CA GLY A 88 13.25 15.46 -12.32
C GLY A 88 13.99 15.17 -11.01
N GLY A 89 13.84 13.97 -10.44
CA GLY A 89 14.48 13.61 -9.17
C GLY A 89 14.06 14.52 -8.02
N PHE A 90 14.88 14.55 -6.96
CA PHE A 90 14.60 15.30 -5.75
C PHE A 90 15.50 16.53 -5.54
N GLY A 91 16.31 16.89 -6.55
CA GLY A 91 17.25 18.01 -6.46
C GLY A 91 18.52 17.70 -5.66
N ASP A 92 19.13 18.76 -5.13
CA ASP A 92 20.42 18.75 -4.43
C ASP A 92 20.29 18.16 -3.01
N VAL A 93 20.93 17.01 -2.80
CA VAL A 93 20.90 16.26 -1.53
C VAL A 93 21.63 16.98 -0.42
N GLU A 94 22.71 17.71 -0.73
CA GLU A 94 23.51 18.43 0.27
C GLU A 94 22.69 19.58 0.87
N LYS A 95 21.96 20.32 0.02
CA LYS A 95 21.03 21.36 0.46
C LYS A 95 19.89 20.79 1.29
N ALA A 96 19.30 19.66 0.88
CA ALA A 96 18.26 19.01 1.66
C ALA A 96 18.76 18.58 3.04
N SER A 97 19.99 18.03 3.11
CA SER A 97 20.64 17.63 4.36
C SER A 97 20.92 18.82 5.28
N SER A 98 21.53 19.88 4.76
CA SER A 98 21.84 21.08 5.58
C SER A 98 20.59 21.71 6.20
N VAL A 99 19.49 21.80 5.44
CA VAL A 99 18.21 22.32 5.95
C VAL A 99 17.60 21.39 7.00
N PHE A 100 17.61 20.08 6.76
CA PHE A 100 17.11 19.09 7.72
C PHE A 100 17.90 19.10 9.02
N VAL A 101 19.23 19.11 8.95
CA VAL A 101 20.10 19.16 10.14
C VAL A 101 19.81 20.42 10.95
N ARG A 102 19.73 21.57 10.28
CA ARG A 102 19.47 22.86 10.93
C ARG A 102 18.10 22.92 11.61
N ASN A 103 17.06 22.43 10.95
CA ASN A 103 15.67 22.63 11.38
C ASN A 103 15.13 21.50 12.26
N GLU A 104 15.61 20.27 12.09
CA GLU A 104 15.10 19.10 12.81
C GLU A 104 16.14 18.55 13.79
N LEU A 105 17.40 18.33 13.38
CA LEU A 105 18.40 17.69 14.24
C LEU A 105 18.97 18.63 15.31
N VAL A 106 19.35 19.86 14.97
CA VAL A 106 19.95 20.80 15.94
C VAL A 106 19.01 21.10 17.11
N PRO A 107 17.70 21.35 16.92
CA PRO A 107 16.76 21.49 18.04
C PRO A 107 16.68 20.23 18.91
N LEU A 108 16.64 19.03 18.31
CA LEU A 108 16.63 17.77 19.05
C LEU A 108 17.92 17.57 19.86
N GLN A 109 19.07 17.88 19.28
CA GLN A 109 20.37 17.86 19.96
C GLN A 109 20.39 18.82 21.16
N LYS A 110 19.87 20.05 21.00
CA LYS A 110 19.75 21.00 22.11
C LYS A 110 18.87 20.47 23.24
N ARG A 111 17.73 19.87 22.90
CA ARG A 111 16.81 19.28 23.88
C ARG A 111 17.40 18.07 24.59
N LEU A 112 18.32 17.35 23.94
CA LEU A 112 19.12 16.30 24.59
C LEU A 112 20.21 16.88 25.51
N LYS A 113 20.84 18.00 25.14
CA LYS A 113 21.83 18.69 25.98
C LYS A 113 21.23 19.24 27.28
N GLU A 114 19.93 19.51 27.35
CA GLU A 114 19.24 19.86 28.61
C GLU A 114 19.43 18.78 29.70
N LEU A 115 19.71 17.52 29.32
CA LEU A 115 20.03 16.46 30.27
C LEU A 115 21.32 16.75 31.06
N ASN A 116 22.31 17.39 30.43
CA ASN A 116 23.55 17.77 31.11
C ASN A 116 23.27 18.78 32.23
N GLU A 117 22.35 19.72 32.00
CA GLU A 117 21.92 20.69 33.02
C GLU A 117 21.21 19.99 34.19
N TRP A 118 20.41 18.96 33.91
CA TRP A 118 19.76 18.15 34.94
C TRP A 118 20.75 17.35 35.78
N LEU A 119 21.80 16.80 35.16
CA LEU A 119 22.81 15.99 35.83
C LEU A 119 23.90 16.83 36.52
N GLY A 120 24.05 18.10 36.13
CA GLY A 120 25.15 18.95 36.59
C GLY A 120 26.52 18.58 36.00
N GLU A 121 26.55 17.71 35.00
CA GLU A 121 27.76 17.19 34.35
C GLU A 121 27.60 17.24 32.83
N ASP A 122 28.69 17.56 32.11
CA ASP A 122 28.70 17.62 30.64
C ASP A 122 28.88 16.20 30.06
N VAL A 123 27.76 15.46 29.96
CA VAL A 123 27.75 14.07 29.49
C VAL A 123 27.51 13.97 27.98
N ILE A 124 26.61 14.78 27.44
CA ILE A 124 26.20 14.75 26.03
C ILE A 124 26.75 15.97 25.27
N SER A 125 27.70 15.74 24.36
CA SER A 125 28.18 16.75 23.43
C SER A 125 27.97 16.31 21.98
N PHE A 126 27.84 17.29 21.07
CA PHE A 126 27.66 17.05 19.64
C PHE A 126 28.66 17.91 18.88
N GLU A 127 29.27 17.32 17.86
CA GLU A 127 30.17 18.02 16.94
C GLU A 127 29.37 18.93 15.98
N SER A 128 30.02 19.98 15.48
CA SER A 128 29.45 20.85 14.46
C SER A 128 29.22 20.06 13.17
N TYR A 129 28.00 20.16 12.62
CA TYR A 129 27.70 19.55 11.33
C TYR A 129 28.57 20.17 10.23
N THR A 130 29.28 19.32 9.50
CA THR A 130 30.04 19.68 8.31
C THR A 130 29.43 18.93 7.14
N SER A 131 28.89 19.64 6.14
CA SER A 131 28.47 18.97 4.90
C SER A 131 29.71 18.47 4.16
N CYS A 132 29.61 17.26 3.61
CA CYS A 132 30.68 16.60 2.88
C CYS A 132 30.68 17.00 1.42
#